data_AF-A0AAE4D3V7-F1
#
_entry.id   AF-A0AAE4D3V7-F1
#
_cell.length_a   1.000
_cell.length_b   1.000
_cell.length_c   1.000
_cell.angle_alpha   90.00
_cell.angle_beta   90.00
_cell.angle_gamma   90.00
#
_symmetry.space_group_name_H-M   'P 1'
#
loop_
_entity.id
_entity.type
_entity.pdbx_description
1 polymer ?
#
loop_
_entity_poly.entity_id
_entity_poly.type
_entity_poly.pdbx_seq_one_letter_code
_entity_poly.pdbx_strand_id
1 'polypeptide(L)'
;MTSRTRIRRVLALVLALLLLGSAAACADRATFNRVSDAFVAGGARLDPCTFSQADLESALAGIPAEFEGAVPQLREAIERGIAAHRAGDCRGIAPTGGVATTPAAGTETAPGTTTPAAGGAGTTTLGAEPNVPPVTTPAATPPVAAATPQVTTTPGVQPPPTKRSTRPLVLGAIALGALLLLALLAWGWWRLRGWDPAWAARARHSWREAGYRVSSTWAEFTDWLRLGR
;
A
#
# COMPACT_ATOMS: atom_id res chain seq x y z
N MET A 1 -18.45 1.02 47.66
CA MET A 1 -19.01 0.37 46.44
C MET A 1 -18.77 1.15 45.12
N THR A 2 -18.11 2.31 45.13
CA THR A 2 -17.99 3.22 43.97
C THR A 2 -16.82 2.99 43.02
N SER A 3 -15.82 2.15 43.36
CA SER A 3 -14.63 1.97 42.50
C SER A 3 -14.83 0.98 41.35
N ARG A 4 -15.66 -0.05 41.53
CA ARG A 4 -15.91 -1.10 40.52
C ARG A 4 -16.63 -0.56 39.28
N THR A 5 -17.51 0.43 39.45
CA THR A 5 -18.25 1.06 38.34
C THR A 5 -17.37 1.98 37.50
N ARG A 6 -16.42 2.70 38.11
CA ARG A 6 -15.48 3.57 37.38
C ARG A 6 -14.53 2.76 36.49
N ILE A 7 -13.99 1.64 36.98
CA ILE A 7 -13.08 0.78 36.22
C ILE A 7 -13.78 0.19 34.99
N ARG A 8 -15.03 -0.28 35.13
CA ARG A 8 -15.81 -0.83 34.00
C ARG A 8 -16.05 0.22 32.90
N ARG A 9 -16.31 1.47 33.27
CA ARG A 9 -16.52 2.57 32.31
C ARG A 9 -15.25 2.91 31.54
N VAL A 10 -14.10 3.00 32.22
CA VAL A 10 -12.82 3.28 31.54
C VAL A 10 -12.47 2.14 30.59
N LEU A 11 -12.63 0.89 31.02
CA LEU A 11 -12.31 -0.26 30.17
C LEU A 11 -13.24 -0.36 28.95
N ALA A 12 -14.54 -0.07 29.12
CA ALA A 12 -15.48 0.00 28.00
C ALA A 12 -15.11 1.12 27.01
N LEU A 13 -14.66 2.28 27.49
CA LEU A 13 -14.28 3.42 26.65
C LEU A 13 -12.97 3.13 25.88
N VAL A 14 -11.98 2.52 26.53
CA VAL A 14 -10.74 2.09 25.87
C VAL A 14 -11.01 1.01 24.82
N LEU A 15 -11.86 0.02 25.13
CA LEU A 15 -12.25 -1.01 24.17
C LEU A 15 -13.01 -0.41 22.97
N ALA A 16 -13.94 0.54 23.23
CA ALA A 16 -14.66 1.24 22.18
C ALA A 16 -13.72 2.04 21.27
N LEU A 17 -12.74 2.76 21.84
CA LEU A 17 -11.72 3.49 21.07
C LEU A 17 -10.85 2.58 20.22
N LEU A 18 -10.43 1.42 20.75
CA LEU A 18 -9.66 0.42 20.00
C LEU A 18 -10.47 -0.19 18.85
N LEU A 19 -11.76 -0.46 19.07
CA LEU A 19 -12.65 -1.00 18.03
C LEU A 19 -12.97 0.03 16.94
N LEU A 20 -13.14 1.32 17.28
CA LEU A 20 -13.41 2.38 16.29
C LEU A 20 -12.27 2.56 15.29
N GLY A 21 -11.01 2.46 15.73
CA GLY A 21 -9.86 2.61 14.83
C GLY A 21 -9.68 1.45 13.84
N SER A 22 -10.13 0.25 14.21
CA SER A 22 -9.95 -0.96 13.41
C SER A 22 -10.92 -1.03 12.22
N ALA A 23 -12.12 -0.48 12.38
CA ALA A 23 -13.17 -0.53 11.36
C ALA A 23 -12.88 0.35 10.14
N ALA A 24 -12.24 1.52 10.34
CA ALA A 24 -11.92 2.44 9.26
C ALA A 24 -10.91 1.83 8.26
N ALA A 25 -9.87 1.15 8.76
CA ALA A 25 -8.84 0.55 7.91
C ALA A 25 -9.35 -0.61 7.04
N CYS A 26 -10.40 -1.33 7.48
CA CYS A 26 -10.98 -2.41 6.69
C CYS A 26 -11.89 -1.90 5.57
N ALA A 27 -12.57 -0.77 5.76
CA ALA A 27 -13.48 -0.19 4.76
C ALA A 27 -12.72 0.27 3.51
N ASP A 28 -11.57 0.93 3.68
CA ASP A 28 -10.81 1.48 2.55
C ASP A 28 -10.24 0.38 1.63
N ARG A 29 -9.84 -0.77 2.20
CA ARG A 29 -9.31 -1.91 1.43
C ARG A 29 -10.37 -2.50 0.49
N ALA A 30 -11.59 -2.65 0.96
CA ALA A 30 -12.68 -3.22 0.17
C ALA A 30 -13.08 -2.29 -0.99
N THR A 31 -13.06 -0.98 -0.76
CA THR A 31 -13.34 0.01 -1.82
C THR A 31 -12.23 0.06 -2.86
N PHE A 32 -10.96 0.05 -2.44
CA PHE A 32 -9.84 -0.03 -3.38
C PHE A 32 -9.91 -1.29 -4.26
N ASN A 33 -10.16 -2.47 -3.65
CA ASN A 33 -10.27 -3.71 -4.41
C ASN A 33 -11.39 -3.64 -5.46
N ARG A 34 -12.57 -3.10 -5.13
CA ARG A 34 -13.67 -2.95 -6.10
C ARG A 34 -13.31 -2.02 -7.26
N VAL A 35 -12.68 -0.89 -6.98
CA VAL A 35 -12.23 0.05 -8.03
C VAL A 35 -11.16 -0.59 -8.92
N SER A 36 -10.21 -1.31 -8.30
CA SER A 36 -9.16 -2.04 -9.02
C SER A 36 -9.74 -3.15 -9.90
N ASP A 37 -10.68 -3.93 -9.39
CA ASP A 37 -11.33 -5.01 -10.14
C ASP A 37 -12.11 -4.46 -11.34
N ALA A 38 -12.84 -3.35 -11.16
CA ALA A 38 -13.53 -2.68 -12.25
C ALA A 38 -12.57 -2.10 -13.30
N PHE A 39 -11.43 -1.54 -12.88
CA PHE A 39 -10.40 -1.06 -13.81
C PHE A 39 -9.79 -2.19 -14.64
N VAL A 40 -9.53 -3.35 -14.02
CA VAL A 40 -9.03 -4.55 -14.72
C VAL A 40 -10.08 -5.08 -15.67
N ALA A 41 -11.34 -5.21 -15.22
CA ALA A 41 -12.46 -5.66 -16.04
C ALA A 41 -12.74 -4.74 -17.23
N GLY A 42 -12.54 -3.43 -17.06
CA GLY A 42 -12.67 -2.42 -18.11
C GLY A 42 -11.48 -2.34 -19.07
N GLY A 43 -10.47 -3.21 -18.93
CA GLY A 43 -9.29 -3.21 -19.79
C GLY A 43 -8.43 -1.94 -19.62
N ALA A 44 -8.12 -1.60 -18.36
CA ALA A 44 -7.41 -0.37 -17.98
C ALA A 44 -8.21 0.92 -18.24
N ARG A 45 -9.54 0.81 -18.22
CA ARG A 45 -10.46 1.95 -18.23
C ARG A 45 -11.35 1.88 -17.00
N LEU A 46 -11.48 3.00 -16.29
CA LEU A 46 -12.41 3.14 -15.19
C LEU A 46 -13.58 4.00 -15.66
N ASP A 47 -14.82 3.50 -15.51
CA ASP A 47 -16.01 4.34 -15.69
C ASP A 47 -16.23 5.15 -14.40
N PRO A 48 -15.99 6.46 -14.41
CA PRO A 48 -15.99 7.27 -13.20
C PRO A 48 -17.39 7.40 -12.59
N CYS A 49 -18.46 7.26 -13.38
CA CYS A 49 -19.82 7.48 -12.90
C CYS A 49 -20.43 6.22 -12.23
N THR A 50 -19.74 5.08 -12.29
CA THR A 50 -20.13 3.85 -11.58
C THR A 50 -19.76 3.86 -10.09
N PHE A 51 -18.83 4.74 -9.69
CA PHE A 51 -18.37 4.91 -8.32
C PHE A 51 -18.79 6.27 -7.77
N SER A 52 -18.99 6.36 -6.46
CA SER A 52 -19.17 7.67 -5.83
C SER A 52 -17.83 8.42 -5.73
N GLN A 53 -17.86 9.76 -5.66
CA GLN A 53 -16.65 10.55 -5.43
C GLN A 53 -15.91 10.10 -4.15
N ALA A 54 -16.66 9.80 -3.08
CA ALA A 54 -16.09 9.32 -1.83
C ALA A 54 -15.38 7.97 -2.00
N ASP A 55 -15.94 7.05 -2.81
CA ASP A 55 -15.29 5.76 -3.08
C ASP A 55 -13.98 5.94 -3.83
N LEU A 56 -13.94 6.85 -4.80
CA LEU A 56 -12.72 7.16 -5.56
C LEU A 56 -11.65 7.80 -4.65
N GLU A 57 -12.04 8.72 -3.76
CA GLU A 57 -11.12 9.34 -2.79
C GLU A 57 -10.60 8.31 -1.77
N SER A 58 -11.47 7.44 -1.23
CA SER A 58 -11.07 6.33 -0.35
C SER A 58 -10.17 5.32 -1.08
N ALA A 59 -10.46 4.98 -2.34
CA ALA A 59 -9.62 4.10 -3.13
C ALA A 59 -8.22 4.70 -3.35
N LEU A 60 -8.14 6.01 -3.61
CA LEU A 60 -6.88 6.72 -3.77
C LEU A 60 -6.08 6.77 -2.46
N ALA A 61 -6.74 7.00 -1.33
CA ALA A 61 -6.12 6.94 0.00
C ALA A 61 -5.66 5.51 0.39
N GLY A 62 -6.34 4.50 -0.14
CA GLY A 62 -6.05 3.09 0.08
C GLY A 62 -4.87 2.54 -0.74
N ILE A 63 -4.35 3.29 -1.73
CA ILE A 63 -3.22 2.84 -2.56
C ILE A 63 -1.98 2.69 -1.67
N PRO A 64 -1.44 1.47 -1.51
CA PRO A 64 -0.22 1.29 -0.73
C PRO A 64 0.95 2.00 -1.44
N ALA A 65 1.78 2.73 -0.69
CA ALA A 65 2.98 3.41 -1.19
C ALA A 65 3.85 2.57 -2.15
N GLU A 66 3.95 1.25 -1.95
CA GLU A 66 4.68 0.36 -2.86
C GLU A 66 4.10 0.28 -4.29
N PHE A 67 2.83 0.62 -4.50
CA PHE A 67 2.17 0.59 -5.80
C PHE A 67 2.09 1.95 -6.50
N GLU A 68 2.53 3.05 -5.86
CA GLU A 68 2.48 4.39 -6.47
C GLU A 68 3.24 4.47 -7.80
N GLY A 69 4.33 3.72 -7.94
CA GLY A 69 5.10 3.63 -9.18
C GLY A 69 4.70 2.49 -10.12
N ALA A 70 3.97 1.49 -9.62
CA ALA A 70 3.65 0.29 -10.39
C ALA A 70 2.40 0.44 -11.27
N VAL A 71 1.47 1.31 -10.87
CA VAL A 71 0.16 1.45 -11.55
C VAL A 71 -0.21 2.94 -11.79
N PRO A 72 0.64 3.71 -12.50
CA PRO A 72 0.37 5.14 -12.73
C PRO A 72 -0.97 5.37 -13.45
N GLN A 73 -1.36 4.46 -14.35
CA GLN A 73 -2.62 4.57 -15.09
C GLN A 73 -3.88 4.44 -14.21
N LEU A 74 -3.85 3.59 -13.17
CA LEU A 74 -4.98 3.45 -12.26
C LEU A 74 -5.19 4.73 -11.45
N ARG A 75 -4.10 5.30 -10.92
CA ARG A 75 -4.16 6.57 -10.19
C ARG A 75 -4.71 7.69 -11.07
N GLU A 76 -4.18 7.84 -12.28
CA GLU A 76 -4.63 8.88 -13.21
C GLU A 76 -6.12 8.69 -13.59
N ALA A 77 -6.58 7.44 -13.75
CA ALA A 77 -7.98 7.14 -14.01
C ALA A 77 -8.89 7.52 -12.81
N ILE A 78 -8.48 7.22 -11.58
CA ILE A 78 -9.22 7.60 -10.36
C ILE A 78 -9.27 9.13 -10.22
N GLU A 79 -8.14 9.83 -10.40
CA GLU A 79 -8.07 11.30 -10.32
C GLU A 79 -8.93 11.98 -11.39
N ARG A 80 -8.91 11.47 -12.63
CA ARG A 80 -9.84 11.92 -13.70
C ARG A 80 -11.30 11.69 -13.30
N GLY A 81 -11.62 10.57 -12.66
CA GLY A 81 -12.97 10.31 -12.19
C GLY A 81 -13.43 11.25 -11.09
N ILE A 82 -12.57 11.57 -10.13
CA ILE A 82 -12.84 12.58 -9.09
C ILE A 82 -13.08 13.95 -9.73
N ALA A 83 -12.28 14.34 -10.72
CA ALA A 83 -12.47 15.58 -11.46
C ALA A 83 -13.82 15.63 -12.20
N ALA A 84 -14.21 14.53 -12.87
CA ALA A 84 -15.50 14.43 -13.56
C ALA A 84 -16.70 14.55 -12.59
N HIS A 85 -16.63 13.94 -11.40
CA HIS A 85 -17.64 14.12 -10.35
C HIS A 85 -17.75 15.57 -9.89
N ARG A 86 -16.61 16.25 -9.68
CA ARG A 86 -16.57 17.66 -9.27
C ARG A 86 -17.07 18.61 -10.35
N ALA A 87 -16.82 18.29 -11.62
CA ALA A 87 -17.38 19.01 -12.77
C ALA A 87 -18.90 18.79 -12.92
N GLY A 88 -19.44 17.73 -12.32
CA GLY A 88 -20.86 17.38 -12.39
C GLY A 88 -21.23 16.52 -13.60
N ASP A 89 -20.25 15.97 -14.31
CA ASP A 89 -20.45 15.14 -15.51
C ASP A 89 -21.19 13.83 -15.20
N CYS A 90 -21.12 13.37 -13.95
CA CYS A 90 -21.83 12.19 -13.47
C CYS A 90 -23.20 12.49 -12.84
N ARG A 91 -23.72 13.72 -12.94
CA ARG A 91 -25.04 14.05 -12.36
C ARG A 91 -26.16 13.27 -13.07
N GLY A 92 -27.01 12.61 -12.27
CA GLY A 92 -28.18 11.88 -12.77
C GLY A 92 -27.92 10.40 -13.08
N ILE A 93 -26.65 9.97 -13.08
CA ILE A 93 -26.29 8.55 -13.07
C ILE A 93 -26.22 8.15 -11.60
N ALA A 94 -27.26 7.46 -11.10
CA ALA A 94 -27.14 6.83 -9.80
C ALA A 94 -26.01 5.80 -9.90
N PRO A 95 -24.98 5.85 -9.03
CA PRO A 95 -23.99 4.79 -9.00
C PRO A 95 -24.78 3.50 -8.83
N THR A 96 -24.66 2.60 -9.80
CA THR A 96 -25.28 1.28 -9.73
C THR A 96 -24.52 0.56 -8.63
N GLY A 97 -24.89 0.87 -7.39
CA GLY A 97 -24.16 0.48 -6.19
C GLY A 97 -23.86 -0.99 -6.35
N GLY A 98 -22.58 -1.33 -6.46
CA GLY A 98 -22.11 -2.64 -6.83
C GLY A 98 -22.63 -3.67 -5.85
N VAL A 99 -23.86 -4.13 -6.08
CA VAL A 99 -24.28 -5.47 -5.72
C VAL A 99 -23.33 -6.30 -6.56
N ALA A 100 -22.33 -6.88 -5.91
CA ALA A 100 -21.48 -7.87 -6.52
C ALA A 100 -22.41 -8.97 -7.01
N THR A 101 -22.82 -8.89 -8.27
CA THR A 101 -23.39 -10.01 -8.98
C THR A 101 -22.25 -11.00 -9.00
N THR A 102 -22.31 -11.97 -8.09
CA THR A 102 -21.51 -13.19 -8.17
C THR A 102 -21.54 -13.62 -9.63
N PRO A 103 -20.40 -13.67 -10.34
CA PRO A 103 -20.40 -14.13 -11.71
C PRO A 103 -20.99 -15.55 -11.67
N ALA A 104 -22.18 -15.71 -12.25
CA ALA A 104 -22.67 -17.04 -12.54
C ALA A 104 -21.57 -17.69 -13.38
N ALA A 105 -21.03 -18.81 -12.90
CA ALA A 105 -19.99 -19.56 -13.59
C ALA A 105 -20.46 -19.85 -15.02
N GLY A 106 -20.00 -19.03 -15.97
CA GLY A 106 -20.21 -19.23 -17.38
C GLY A 106 -19.37 -20.43 -17.78
N THR A 107 -20.04 -21.48 -18.22
CA THR A 107 -19.43 -22.63 -18.87
C THR A 107 -18.47 -22.15 -19.96
N GLU A 108 -17.18 -22.38 -19.73
CA GLU A 108 -16.10 -22.15 -20.67
C GLU A 108 -16.37 -22.96 -21.93
N THR A 109 -16.80 -22.28 -23.00
CA THR A 109 -16.81 -22.85 -24.35
C THR A 109 -15.49 -22.45 -25.00
N ALA A 110 -14.74 -23.47 -25.42
CA ALA A 110 -13.39 -23.37 -25.96
C ALA A 110 -13.24 -22.34 -27.10
N PRO A 111 -12.07 -21.66 -27.24
CA PRO A 111 -11.81 -20.78 -28.35
C PRO A 111 -11.63 -21.58 -29.65
N GLY A 112 -12.52 -21.37 -30.61
CA GLY A 112 -12.32 -21.78 -31.99
C GLY A 112 -11.29 -20.87 -32.68
N THR A 113 -10.21 -21.47 -33.15
CA THR A 113 -9.20 -20.84 -34.00
C THR A 113 -9.80 -20.47 -35.35
N THR A 114 -10.01 -19.18 -35.64
CA THR A 114 -10.33 -18.70 -36.99
C THR A 114 -9.11 -18.09 -37.67
N THR A 115 -8.60 -18.84 -38.65
CA THR A 115 -7.64 -18.44 -39.69
C THR A 115 -8.16 -17.27 -40.53
N PRO A 116 -7.39 -16.21 -40.80
CA PRO A 116 -7.76 -15.22 -41.81
C PRO A 116 -7.52 -15.78 -43.22
N ALA A 117 -8.59 -15.86 -44.00
CA ALA A 117 -8.57 -16.25 -45.40
C ALA A 117 -8.00 -15.12 -46.29
N ALA A 118 -7.13 -15.52 -47.22
CA ALA A 118 -6.71 -14.71 -48.35
C ALA A 118 -7.81 -14.60 -49.40
N GLY A 119 -7.85 -13.48 -50.12
CA GLY A 119 -8.44 -13.39 -51.46
C GLY A 119 -9.61 -12.41 -51.62
N GLY A 120 -9.37 -11.33 -52.37
CA GLY A 120 -10.41 -10.43 -52.86
C GLY A 120 -9.82 -9.33 -53.74
N ALA A 121 -9.85 -9.54 -55.05
CA ALA A 121 -9.33 -8.66 -56.09
C ALA A 121 -10.38 -7.64 -56.61
N GLY A 122 -9.88 -6.57 -57.26
CA GLY A 122 -10.62 -5.59 -58.07
C GLY A 122 -10.75 -4.21 -57.40
N THR A 123 -10.58 -3.05 -58.04
CA THR A 123 -10.47 -2.70 -59.47
C THR A 123 -9.86 -1.29 -59.60
N THR A 124 -9.10 -1.13 -60.68
CA THR A 124 -8.55 0.02 -61.41
C THR A 124 -9.14 1.42 -61.15
N THR A 125 -8.26 2.43 -61.03
CA THR A 125 -8.51 3.79 -61.53
C THR A 125 -7.23 4.33 -62.18
N LEU A 126 -7.32 4.63 -63.47
CA LEU A 126 -6.30 5.23 -64.33
C LEU A 126 -6.25 6.74 -64.11
N GLY A 127 -5.05 7.34 -64.12
CA GLY A 127 -4.91 8.78 -64.33
C GLY A 127 -3.54 9.37 -64.02
N ALA A 128 -2.84 9.77 -65.09
CA ALA A 128 -1.79 10.79 -65.21
C ALA A 128 -0.31 10.36 -65.24
N GLU A 129 0.36 10.98 -66.22
CA GLU A 129 1.60 10.67 -66.93
C GLU A 129 2.93 10.93 -66.17
N PRO A 130 4.06 10.46 -66.74
CA PRO A 130 5.33 10.28 -66.08
C PRO A 130 6.29 11.47 -66.22
N ASN A 131 7.02 11.77 -65.14
CA ASN A 131 8.28 12.50 -65.23
C ASN A 131 9.36 11.68 -64.51
N VAL A 132 10.18 10.97 -65.30
CA VAL A 132 11.27 10.11 -64.81
C VAL A 132 12.58 10.91 -64.86
N PRO A 133 13.18 11.29 -63.72
CA PRO A 133 14.56 11.77 -63.69
C PRO A 133 15.55 10.62 -63.96
N PRO A 134 16.74 10.91 -64.51
CA PRO A 134 17.70 9.91 -64.96
C PRO A 134 18.20 9.04 -63.80
N VAL A 135 18.10 7.72 -63.99
CA VAL A 135 18.69 6.71 -63.11
C VAL A 135 20.21 6.75 -63.29
N THR A 136 20.90 7.30 -62.31
CA THR A 136 22.36 7.19 -62.18
C THR A 136 22.72 5.80 -61.69
N THR A 137 23.46 5.05 -62.52
CA THR A 137 24.11 3.78 -62.21
C THR A 137 24.99 3.92 -60.97
N PRO A 138 24.74 3.18 -59.87
CA PRO A 138 25.60 3.20 -58.69
C PRO A 138 26.96 2.59 -59.02
N ALA A 139 28.04 3.33 -58.71
CA ALA A 139 29.40 2.85 -58.81
C ALA A 139 29.63 1.67 -57.85
N ALA A 140 30.30 0.64 -58.35
CA ALA A 140 30.68 -0.55 -57.59
C ALA A 140 31.47 -0.16 -56.34
N THR A 141 30.90 -0.46 -55.17
CA THR A 141 31.51 -0.20 -53.87
C THR A 141 32.61 -1.24 -53.62
N PRO A 142 33.83 -0.84 -53.23
CA PRO A 142 34.91 -1.77 -52.92
C PRO A 142 34.57 -2.65 -51.69
N PRO A 143 35.13 -3.87 -51.59
CA PRO A 143 34.86 -4.78 -50.48
C PRO A 143 35.33 -4.17 -49.16
N VAL A 144 34.37 -3.84 -48.30
CA VAL A 144 34.63 -3.38 -46.93
C VAL A 144 35.12 -4.59 -46.12
N ALA A 145 36.33 -4.48 -45.58
CA ALA A 145 36.90 -5.47 -44.68
C ALA A 145 35.99 -5.67 -43.46
N ALA A 146 35.71 -6.93 -43.14
CA ALA A 146 34.85 -7.32 -42.02
C ALA A 146 35.36 -6.73 -40.70
N ALA A 147 34.64 -5.74 -40.17
CA ALA A 147 34.92 -5.17 -38.86
C ALA A 147 34.66 -6.23 -37.79
N THR A 148 35.66 -6.44 -36.93
CA THR A 148 35.58 -7.35 -35.78
C THR A 148 34.49 -6.84 -34.83
N PRO A 149 33.58 -7.70 -34.33
CA PRO A 149 32.51 -7.27 -33.44
C PRO A 149 33.10 -6.69 -32.15
N GLN A 150 32.95 -5.37 -31.98
CA GLN A 150 33.28 -4.72 -30.71
C GLN A 150 32.19 -5.06 -29.70
N VAL A 151 32.55 -5.87 -28.71
CA VAL A 151 31.72 -6.15 -27.55
C VAL A 151 31.56 -4.84 -26.78
N THR A 152 30.47 -4.13 -27.06
CA THR A 152 30.06 -2.96 -26.28
C THR A 152 29.53 -3.48 -24.95
N THR A 153 30.34 -3.40 -23.91
CA THR A 153 29.91 -3.65 -22.54
C THR A 153 28.94 -2.53 -22.14
N THR A 154 27.64 -2.81 -22.25
CA THR A 154 26.60 -1.93 -21.73
C THR A 154 26.91 -1.64 -20.25
N PRO A 155 27.08 -0.36 -19.85
CA PRO A 155 27.28 -0.01 -18.45
C PRO A 155 26.15 -0.63 -17.62
N GLY A 156 26.51 -1.46 -16.65
CA GLY A 156 25.54 -2.12 -15.78
C GLY A 156 24.67 -1.07 -15.11
N VAL A 157 23.39 -1.03 -15.50
CA VAL A 157 22.39 -0.17 -14.86
C VAL A 157 22.27 -0.66 -13.42
N GLN A 158 22.85 0.11 -12.50
CA GLN A 158 22.76 -0.19 -11.08
C GLN A 158 21.29 -0.02 -10.68
N PRO A 159 20.63 -1.07 -10.16
CA PRO A 159 19.22 -0.97 -9.80
C PRO A 159 19.04 0.14 -8.77
N PRO A 160 17.98 0.96 -8.89
CA PRO A 160 17.75 2.05 -7.97
C PRO A 160 17.64 1.52 -6.53
N PRO A 161 18.15 2.26 -5.53
CA PRO A 161 18.10 1.83 -4.15
C PRO A 161 16.65 1.58 -3.73
N THR A 162 16.33 0.33 -3.40
CA THR A 162 15.01 -0.04 -2.90
C THR A 162 14.83 0.52 -1.50
N LYS A 163 13.90 1.45 -1.33
CA LYS A 163 13.57 2.00 0.00
C LYS A 163 13.00 0.87 0.86
N ARG A 164 13.74 0.49 1.92
CA ARG A 164 13.32 -0.55 2.85
C ARG A 164 12.07 -0.08 3.59
N SER A 165 10.97 -0.81 3.43
CA SER A 165 9.68 -0.48 4.04
C SER A 165 9.79 -0.47 5.57
N THR A 166 9.43 0.65 6.20
CA THR A 166 9.39 0.81 7.67
C THR A 166 8.10 0.28 8.30
N ARG A 167 7.09 -0.04 7.48
CA ARG A 167 5.78 -0.54 7.93
C ARG A 167 5.83 -1.74 8.88
N PRO A 168 6.60 -2.82 8.63
CA PRO A 168 6.64 -3.94 9.57
C PRO A 168 7.22 -3.53 10.93
N LEU A 169 8.14 -2.56 10.96
CA LEU A 169 8.72 -2.07 12.21
C LEU A 169 7.71 -1.23 13.01
N VAL A 170 6.93 -0.38 12.33
CA VAL A 170 5.85 0.39 12.98
C VAL A 170 4.76 -0.54 13.51
N LEU A 171 4.32 -1.53 12.73
CA LEU A 171 3.35 -2.53 13.17
C LEU A 171 3.87 -3.34 14.36
N GLY A 172 5.13 -3.75 14.33
CA GLY A 172 5.79 -4.43 15.45
C GLY A 172 5.83 -3.59 16.71
N ALA A 173 6.15 -2.29 16.59
CA ALA A 173 6.17 -1.36 17.72
C ALA A 173 4.78 -1.15 18.33
N ILE A 174 3.74 -1.00 17.49
CA ILE A 174 2.35 -0.86 17.96
C ILE A 174 1.90 -2.14 18.68
N ALA A 175 2.16 -3.31 18.10
CA ALA A 175 1.81 -4.60 18.71
C ALA A 175 2.51 -4.80 20.05
N LEU A 176 3.80 -4.47 20.13
CA LEU A 176 4.57 -4.53 21.38
C LEU A 176 4.00 -3.57 22.43
N GLY A 177 3.68 -2.33 22.04
CA GLY A 177 3.06 -1.34 22.93
C GLY A 177 1.71 -1.82 23.47
N ALA A 178 0.87 -2.43 22.62
CA ALA A 178 -0.42 -2.99 23.03
C ALA A 178 -0.25 -4.17 24.02
N LEU A 179 0.72 -5.05 23.79
CA LEU A 179 1.03 -6.15 24.71
C LEU A 179 1.51 -5.65 26.08
N LEU A 180 2.38 -4.65 26.11
CA LEU A 180 2.84 -4.02 27.35
C LEU A 180 1.69 -3.36 28.11
N LEU A 181 0.81 -2.65 27.40
CA LEU A 181 -0.38 -2.04 28.00
C LEU A 181 -1.29 -3.11 28.63
N LEU A 182 -1.55 -4.22 27.93
CA LEU A 182 -2.33 -5.34 28.44
C LEU A 182 -1.68 -5.98 29.68
N ALA A 183 -0.36 -6.16 29.67
CA ALA A 183 0.38 -6.68 30.82
C ALA A 183 0.25 -5.77 32.05
N LEU A 184 0.35 -4.45 31.86
CA LEU A 184 0.17 -3.46 32.93
C LEU A 184 -1.27 -3.44 33.48
N LEU A 185 -2.27 -3.57 32.61
CA LEU A 185 -3.67 -3.67 33.02
C LEU A 185 -3.94 -4.95 33.81
N ALA A 186 -3.41 -6.09 33.36
CA ALA A 186 -3.52 -7.36 34.07
C ALA A 186 -2.83 -7.29 35.45
N TRP A 187 -1.63 -6.69 35.50
CA TRP A 187 -0.91 -6.45 36.74
C TRP A 187 -1.69 -5.55 37.71
N GLY A 188 -2.21 -4.42 37.22
CA GLY A 188 -3.03 -3.50 38.02
C GLY A 188 -4.30 -4.17 38.54
N TRP A 189 -4.94 -5.01 37.72
CA TRP A 189 -6.10 -5.80 38.12
C TRP A 189 -5.78 -6.79 39.25
N TRP A 190 -4.66 -7.51 39.16
CA TRP A 190 -4.20 -8.39 40.23
C TRP A 190 -3.92 -7.62 41.53
N ARG A 191 -3.30 -6.43 41.43
CA ARG A 191 -3.08 -5.55 42.58
C ARG A 191 -4.37 -5.08 43.23
N LEU A 192 -5.38 -4.71 42.44
CA LEU A 192 -6.70 -4.31 42.95
C LEU A 192 -7.45 -5.46 43.65
N ARG A 193 -7.14 -6.71 43.30
CA ARG A 193 -7.65 -7.89 44.00
C ARG A 193 -6.88 -8.26 45.27
N GLY A 194 -5.84 -7.49 45.62
CA GLY A 194 -4.98 -7.79 46.76
C GLY A 194 -4.15 -9.05 46.53
N TRP A 195 -4.01 -9.54 45.29
CA TRP A 195 -3.13 -10.66 45.02
C TRP A 195 -1.69 -10.15 45.03
N ASP A 196 -0.96 -10.51 46.07
CA ASP A 196 0.44 -10.17 46.21
C ASP A 196 1.24 -11.45 46.42
N PRO A 197 1.87 -11.98 45.36
CA PRO A 197 2.59 -13.22 45.50
C PRO A 197 3.81 -13.01 46.41
N ALA A 198 4.11 -13.99 47.27
CA ALA A 198 5.16 -13.85 48.29
C ALA A 198 6.53 -13.46 47.69
N TRP A 199 6.83 -13.86 46.45
CA TRP A 199 8.04 -13.46 45.74
C TRP A 199 8.08 -11.95 45.44
N ALA A 200 6.94 -11.30 45.18
CA ALA A 200 6.88 -9.87 44.88
C ALA A 200 7.13 -9.00 46.13
N ALA A 201 6.79 -9.51 47.32
CA ALA A 201 7.19 -8.89 48.58
C ALA A 201 8.71 -8.95 48.77
N ARG A 202 9.33 -10.13 48.56
CA ARG A 202 10.79 -10.30 48.63
C ARG A 202 11.51 -9.46 47.60
N ALA A 203 11.06 -9.48 46.35
CA ALA A 203 11.64 -8.69 45.27
C ALA A 203 11.63 -7.18 45.60
N ARG A 204 10.54 -6.65 46.18
CA ARG A 204 10.49 -5.24 46.60
C ARG A 204 11.46 -4.93 47.74
N HIS A 205 11.67 -5.85 48.66
CA HIS A 205 12.67 -5.70 49.71
C HIS A 205 14.08 -5.65 49.10
N SER A 206 14.44 -6.61 48.25
CA SER A 206 15.73 -6.64 47.56
C SER A 206 15.98 -5.40 46.70
N TRP A 207 14.95 -4.92 45.98
CA TRP A 207 15.08 -3.71 45.15
C TRP A 207 15.29 -2.44 45.98
N ARG A 208 14.64 -2.34 47.15
CA ARG A 208 14.83 -1.22 48.08
C ARG A 208 16.23 -1.23 48.67
N GLU A 209 16.76 -2.39 49.04
CA GLU A 209 18.12 -2.49 49.57
C GLU A 209 19.17 -2.20 48.50
N ALA A 210 18.99 -2.73 47.28
CA ALA A 210 19.84 -2.38 46.14
C ALA A 210 19.80 -0.88 45.85
N GLY A 211 18.61 -0.28 45.83
CA GLY A 211 18.43 1.16 45.65
C GLY A 211 19.12 1.98 46.73
N TYR A 212 19.00 1.58 48.00
CA TYR A 212 19.68 2.22 49.12
C TYR A 212 21.21 2.21 48.96
N ARG A 213 21.79 1.05 48.59
CA ARG A 213 23.23 0.93 48.36
C ARG A 213 23.70 1.78 47.19
N VAL A 214 22.98 1.75 46.06
CA VAL A 214 23.30 2.57 44.88
C VAL A 214 23.18 4.06 45.18
N SER A 215 22.15 4.51 45.92
CA SER A 215 22.01 5.91 46.29
C SER A 215 23.10 6.40 47.23
N SER A 216 23.59 5.52 48.13
CA SER A 216 24.73 5.85 49.02
C SER A 216 26.00 6.08 48.21
N THR A 217 26.33 5.18 47.28
CA THR A 217 27.51 5.32 46.41
C THR A 217 27.41 6.55 45.51
N TRP A 218 26.22 6.85 45.00
CA TRP A 218 26.01 8.06 44.19
C TRP A 218 26.21 9.33 45.03
N ALA A 219 25.71 9.37 46.26
CA ALA A 219 25.89 10.50 47.16
C ALA A 219 27.39 10.76 47.43
N GLU A 220 28.16 9.70 47.73
CA GLU A 220 29.62 9.79 47.89
C GLU A 220 30.33 10.30 46.64
N PHE A 221 29.92 9.81 45.45
CA PHE A 221 30.46 10.31 44.18
C PHE A 221 30.16 11.78 43.95
N THR A 222 28.92 12.21 44.21
CA THR A 222 28.55 13.63 44.08
C THR A 222 29.25 14.53 45.09
N ASP A 223 29.54 14.01 46.28
CA ASP A 223 30.32 14.73 47.30
C ASP A 223 31.79 14.86 46.87
N TRP A 224 32.38 13.80 46.32
CA TRP A 224 33.73 13.84 45.74
C TRP A 224 33.84 14.88 44.62
N LEU A 225 32.88 14.88 43.68
CA LEU A 225 32.80 15.90 42.60
C LEU A 225 32.71 17.33 43.16
N ARG A 226 31.98 17.52 44.26
CA ARG A 226 31.82 18.83 44.89
C ARG A 226 33.08 19.30 45.61
N LEU A 227 33.85 18.37 46.17
CA LEU A 227 35.11 18.65 46.86
C LEU A 227 36.30 18.87 45.91
N GLY A 228 36.12 18.66 44.59
CA GLY A 228 37.08 19.03 43.56
C GLY A 228 38.42 18.29 43.65
N ARG A 229 38.40 17.04 44.12
CA ARG A 229 39.58 16.17 44.19
C ARG A 229 39.70 15.28 42.94
#